data_AF-A0A812KDE3-F1
#
_entry.id   AF-A0A812KDE3-F1
#
_cell.length_a   1.000
_cell.length_b   1.000
_cell.length_c   1.000
_cell.angle_alpha   90.00
_cell.angle_beta   90.00
_cell.angle_gamma   90.00
#
_symmetry.space_group_name_H-M   'P 1'
#
loop_
_entity.id
_entity.type
_entity.pdbx_description
1 polymer ?
#
loop_
_entity_poly.entity_id
_entity_poly.type
_entity_poly.pdbx_seq_one_letter_code
_entity_poly.pdbx_strand_id
1 'polypeptide(L)'
;MPPPPLGMTVAALQGLLNKKLGRPAVFLRKMPADADWLKTAIAMEPSLKEAKFQEVQWPDLLEAAVTAGAVSGRVLVNSSEPWSFASAVTLAALHTAIPIDAGISLKRSLPVLADLRGRWASQVEATKALVWEGVLKNVTTSRIVVQTPQLLSEGFLVDLALKDKMFVMWLDDLCTNGTQGNLLFRQVTEFLSEAGRELSIMGYFAGSEVVADCTTSHSEISLVSDFAPNLAFFSLLPPVVSLKQAPLLPVPMYDSSKIYVALLSSDGDNMQLDYNSLRPRMEERLALCPPVGWTISNRLMEFAPTVLRWFFAAANRTGHADSFLMGPSGYGFLHPSSNTKQAILRNLTVEAAEKLDMCAYVHWDSYNQEPAMERTVAAYAHTAIRGIFSPVQPALPPVVAKDIVTFTETKRWFSQDHPEDIAKHLNSLLPGSTVFLYKIHDVSFADVEAMAAALSSKVVMVGHRELIAMMRAHYGLSD
;
A
#
# COMPACT_ATOMS: atom_id res chain seq x y z
N MET A 1 15.21 -10.54 -14.03
CA MET A 1 14.39 -11.71 -13.62
C MET A 1 14.27 -12.69 -14.77
N PRO A 2 14.24 -14.02 -14.50
CA PRO A 2 13.96 -15.02 -15.54
C PRO A 2 12.47 -14.98 -15.98
N PRO A 3 12.14 -15.55 -17.15
CA PRO A 3 10.74 -15.63 -17.61
C PRO A 3 9.89 -16.52 -16.69
N PRO A 4 8.56 -16.30 -16.64
CA PRO A 4 7.66 -17.16 -15.90
C PRO A 4 7.70 -18.64 -16.36
N PRO A 5 7.46 -19.59 -15.45
CA PRO A 5 7.20 -19.42 -14.02
C PRO A 5 8.47 -19.42 -13.15
N LEU A 6 9.67 -19.39 -13.75
CA LEU A 6 10.93 -19.40 -13.00
C LEU A 6 11.09 -18.15 -12.11
N GLY A 7 10.37 -17.06 -12.44
CA GLY A 7 10.23 -15.89 -11.57
C GLY A 7 9.71 -16.22 -10.18
N MET A 8 8.71 -17.10 -10.07
CA MET A 8 8.17 -17.60 -8.80
C MET A 8 9.24 -18.30 -7.95
N THR A 9 10.02 -19.20 -8.56
CA THR A 9 11.10 -19.91 -7.86
C THR A 9 12.17 -18.95 -7.34
N VAL A 10 12.56 -17.96 -8.14
CA VAL A 10 13.57 -16.96 -7.75
C VAL A 10 13.08 -16.06 -6.63
N ALA A 11 11.83 -15.59 -6.69
CA ALA A 11 11.24 -14.82 -5.60
C ALA A 11 11.09 -15.65 -4.31
N ALA A 12 10.78 -16.94 -4.43
CA ALA A 12 10.74 -17.83 -3.27
C ALA A 12 12.11 -17.97 -2.60
N LEU A 13 13.19 -18.11 -3.40
CA LEU A 13 14.56 -18.12 -2.88
C LEU A 13 14.90 -16.82 -2.14
N GLN A 14 14.51 -15.67 -2.69
CA GLN A 14 14.66 -14.39 -2.01
C GLN A 14 13.96 -14.40 -0.64
N GLY A 15 12.68 -14.78 -0.60
CA GLY A 15 11.89 -14.82 0.64
C GLY A 15 12.51 -15.73 1.72
N LEU A 16 13.00 -16.90 1.32
CA LEU A 16 13.62 -17.87 2.23
C LEU A 16 14.97 -17.41 2.79
N LEU A 17 15.81 -16.79 1.95
CA LEU A 17 17.08 -16.21 2.37
C LEU A 17 16.85 -15.00 3.28
N ASN A 18 15.88 -14.15 2.94
CA ASN A 18 15.52 -12.96 3.70
C ASN A 18 14.65 -13.24 4.95
N LYS A 19 14.45 -14.51 5.32
CA LYS A 19 13.66 -14.89 6.49
C LYS A 19 14.33 -14.64 7.83
N LYS A 20 15.67 -14.61 7.85
CA LYS A 20 16.46 -14.50 9.07
C LYS A 20 17.67 -13.62 8.83
N LEU A 21 17.98 -12.77 9.81
CA LEU A 21 19.27 -12.09 9.89
C LEU A 21 20.40 -13.11 10.02
N GLY A 22 21.60 -12.75 9.54
CA GLY A 22 22.78 -13.61 9.55
C GLY A 22 22.94 -14.51 8.32
N ARG A 23 22.02 -14.43 7.35
CA ARG A 23 22.16 -15.00 6.00
C ARG A 23 22.52 -13.91 4.98
N PRO A 24 23.06 -14.27 3.80
CA PRO A 24 23.08 -13.35 2.68
C PRO A 24 21.67 -12.87 2.37
N ALA A 25 21.47 -11.55 2.30
CA ALA A 25 20.23 -10.96 1.86
C ALA A 25 20.16 -10.94 0.32
N VAL A 26 18.97 -11.08 -0.24
CA VAL A 26 18.73 -11.12 -1.68
C VAL A 26 17.86 -9.95 -2.08
N PHE A 27 18.29 -9.22 -3.10
CA PHE A 27 17.53 -8.18 -3.76
C PHE A 27 17.38 -8.55 -5.24
N LEU A 28 16.15 -8.47 -5.76
CA LEU A 28 15.84 -8.80 -7.15
C LEU A 28 15.68 -7.51 -7.95
N ARG A 29 16.44 -7.36 -9.04
CA ARG A 29 16.20 -6.31 -10.04
C ARG A 29 15.08 -6.77 -10.97
N LYS A 30 13.83 -6.44 -10.62
CA LYS A 30 12.60 -6.87 -11.27
C LYS A 30 11.92 -5.73 -12.03
N MET A 31 11.81 -4.56 -11.40
CA MET A 31 11.22 -3.34 -11.94
C MET A 31 12.30 -2.32 -12.32
N PRO A 32 12.04 -1.38 -13.25
CA PRO A 32 13.00 -0.35 -13.64
C PRO A 32 13.54 0.46 -12.44
N ALA A 33 12.68 0.80 -11.47
CA ALA A 33 13.04 1.59 -10.30
C ALA A 33 13.89 0.84 -9.25
N ASP A 34 14.03 -0.49 -9.34
CA ASP A 34 14.70 -1.29 -8.31
C ASP A 34 16.19 -0.93 -8.15
N ALA A 35 16.87 -0.59 -9.24
CA ALA A 35 18.27 -0.18 -9.17
C ALA A 35 18.44 1.11 -8.35
N ASP A 36 17.53 2.06 -8.55
CA ASP A 36 17.53 3.32 -7.82
C ASP A 36 17.13 3.12 -6.36
N TRP A 37 16.24 2.18 -6.06
CA TRP A 37 15.91 1.85 -4.68
C TRP A 37 17.02 1.14 -3.94
N LEU A 38 17.73 0.21 -4.58
CA LEU A 38 18.90 -0.42 -3.99
C LEU A 38 19.99 0.62 -3.69
N LYS A 39 20.24 1.54 -4.63
CA LYS A 39 21.18 2.65 -4.42
C LYS A 39 20.75 3.54 -3.25
N THR A 40 19.47 3.90 -3.16
CA THR A 40 18.92 4.65 -2.03
C THR A 40 19.09 3.90 -0.71
N ALA A 41 18.80 2.60 -0.67
CA ALA A 41 18.97 1.78 0.53
C ALA A 41 20.42 1.76 0.99
N ILE A 42 21.37 1.57 0.08
CA ILE A 42 22.82 1.63 0.40
C ILE A 42 23.20 3.01 0.94
N ALA A 43 22.65 4.09 0.39
CA ALA A 43 22.96 5.45 0.84
C ALA A 43 22.41 5.75 2.25
N MET A 44 21.23 5.22 2.58
CA MET A 44 20.50 5.53 3.82
C MET A 44 20.79 4.57 4.97
N GLU A 45 21.12 3.31 4.69
CA GLU A 45 21.28 2.28 5.72
C GLU A 45 22.76 1.93 5.97
N PRO A 46 23.32 2.23 7.15
CA PRO A 46 24.73 1.95 7.46
C PRO A 46 25.13 0.49 7.27
N SER A 47 24.25 -0.46 7.64
CA SER A 47 24.51 -1.90 7.48
C SER A 47 24.68 -2.34 6.03
N LEU A 48 24.10 -1.62 5.07
CA LEU A 48 24.26 -1.88 3.65
C LEU A 48 25.52 -1.25 3.06
N LYS A 49 26.06 -0.18 3.66
CA LYS A 49 27.33 0.44 3.22
C LYS A 49 28.53 -0.48 3.45
N GLU A 50 28.48 -1.26 4.52
CA GLU A 50 29.52 -2.22 4.88
C GLU A 50 29.33 -3.60 4.21
N ALA A 51 28.17 -3.81 3.56
CA ALA A 51 27.85 -5.06 2.90
C ALA A 51 28.65 -5.23 1.60
N LYS A 52 28.95 -6.50 1.26
CA LYS A 52 29.50 -6.87 -0.04
C LYS A 52 28.37 -7.29 -0.97
N PHE A 53 28.33 -6.71 -2.16
CA PHE A 53 27.34 -7.02 -3.18
C PHE A 53 27.95 -7.96 -4.22
N GLN A 54 27.17 -8.97 -4.60
CA GLN A 54 27.52 -9.91 -5.66
C GLN A 54 26.28 -10.15 -6.52
N GLU A 55 26.43 -9.97 -7.83
CA GLU A 55 25.40 -10.41 -8.78
C GLU A 55 25.50 -11.93 -8.96
N VAL A 56 24.36 -12.61 -8.84
CA VAL A 56 24.28 -14.08 -8.93
C VAL A 56 23.15 -14.49 -9.86
N GLN A 57 23.34 -15.57 -10.61
CA GLN A 57 22.28 -16.19 -11.39
C GLN A 57 21.51 -17.19 -10.52
N TRP A 58 20.25 -17.47 -10.90
CA TRP A 58 19.35 -18.28 -10.07
C TRP A 58 19.87 -19.67 -9.67
N PRO A 59 20.63 -20.42 -10.50
CA PRO A 59 21.11 -21.73 -10.08
C PRO A 59 22.11 -21.62 -8.92
N ASP A 60 22.95 -20.58 -8.95
CA ASP A 60 23.95 -20.35 -7.90
C ASP A 60 23.30 -19.74 -6.65
N LEU A 61 22.24 -18.95 -6.83
CA LEU A 61 21.38 -18.49 -5.73
C LEU A 61 20.74 -19.67 -4.98
N LEU A 62 20.26 -20.68 -5.70
CA LEU A 62 19.73 -21.90 -5.09
C LEU A 62 20.80 -22.63 -4.28
N GLU A 63 22.01 -22.79 -4.84
CA GLU A 63 23.12 -23.42 -4.11
C GLU A 63 23.49 -22.66 -2.83
N ALA A 64 23.52 -21.32 -2.90
CA ALA A 64 23.74 -20.47 -1.74
C ALA A 64 22.61 -20.65 -0.69
N ALA A 65 21.35 -20.71 -1.13
CA ALA A 65 20.21 -20.92 -0.25
C ALA A 65 20.24 -22.29 0.44
N VAL A 66 20.58 -23.35 -0.28
CA VAL A 66 20.73 -24.70 0.28
C VAL A 66 21.89 -24.73 1.28
N THR A 67 23.03 -24.14 0.94
CA THR A 67 24.22 -24.08 1.81
C THR A 67 23.94 -23.30 3.10
N ALA A 68 23.14 -22.22 3.02
CA ALA A 68 22.70 -21.44 4.17
C ALA A 68 21.58 -22.11 5.00
N GLY A 69 21.15 -23.33 4.62
CA GLY A 69 20.03 -24.03 5.25
C GLY A 69 18.70 -23.28 5.10
N ALA A 70 18.56 -22.48 4.04
CA ALA A 70 17.35 -21.71 3.74
C ALA A 70 16.33 -22.49 2.91
N VAL A 71 16.75 -23.59 2.26
CA VAL A 71 15.89 -24.45 1.43
C VAL A 71 16.04 -25.90 1.88
N SER A 72 14.91 -26.52 2.21
CA SER A 72 14.81 -27.92 2.67
C SER A 72 14.33 -28.87 1.58
N GLY A 73 13.74 -28.37 0.49
CA GLY A 73 13.20 -29.21 -0.57
C GLY A 73 12.41 -28.44 -1.62
N ARG A 74 11.53 -29.15 -2.33
CA ARG A 74 10.77 -28.64 -3.48
C ARG A 74 9.29 -28.93 -3.35
N VAL A 75 8.48 -28.01 -3.83
CA VAL A 75 7.07 -28.21 -4.15
C VAL A 75 6.97 -28.25 -5.68
N LEU A 76 6.61 -29.40 -6.24
CA LEU A 76 6.52 -29.56 -7.69
C LEU A 76 5.20 -28.99 -8.21
N VAL A 77 5.30 -28.19 -9.26
CA VAL A 77 4.17 -27.66 -10.02
C VAL A 77 4.29 -28.05 -11.50
N ASN A 78 3.22 -27.87 -12.24
CA ASN A 78 3.19 -27.91 -13.70
C ASN A 78 2.81 -26.50 -14.19
N SER A 79 3.63 -25.92 -15.07
CA SER A 79 3.41 -24.58 -15.64
C SER A 79 2.06 -24.45 -16.34
N SER A 80 1.54 -25.55 -16.88
CA SER A 80 0.23 -25.62 -17.53
C SER A 80 -0.96 -25.72 -16.55
N GLU A 81 -0.69 -25.76 -15.24
CA GLU A 81 -1.69 -25.86 -14.17
C GLU A 81 -1.58 -24.63 -13.23
N PRO A 82 -1.82 -23.40 -13.74
CA PRO A 82 -1.61 -22.17 -12.98
C PRO A 82 -2.47 -22.07 -11.71
N TRP A 83 -3.60 -22.78 -11.67
CA TRP A 83 -4.44 -22.89 -10.48
C TRP A 83 -3.75 -23.52 -9.25
N SER A 84 -2.62 -24.19 -9.44
CA SER A 84 -1.82 -24.75 -8.34
C SER A 84 -0.82 -23.77 -7.72
N PHE A 85 -0.53 -22.63 -8.38
CA PHE A 85 0.59 -21.77 -7.99
C PHE A 85 0.42 -21.14 -6.61
N ALA A 86 -0.78 -20.64 -6.28
CA ALA A 86 -1.06 -20.08 -4.96
C ALA A 86 -0.87 -21.13 -3.83
N SER A 87 -1.38 -22.34 -4.04
CA SER A 87 -1.16 -23.48 -3.14
C SER A 87 0.31 -23.87 -3.04
N ALA A 88 1.05 -23.82 -4.15
CA ALA A 88 2.47 -24.13 -4.17
C ALA A 88 3.28 -23.14 -3.35
N VAL A 89 3.00 -21.84 -3.47
CA VAL A 89 3.64 -20.78 -2.68
C VAL A 89 3.34 -20.95 -1.20
N THR A 90 2.08 -21.21 -0.83
CA THR A 90 1.68 -21.45 0.56
C THR A 90 2.43 -22.64 1.17
N LEU A 91 2.42 -23.80 0.49
CA LEU A 91 3.11 -25.00 0.97
C LEU A 91 4.63 -24.82 1.00
N ALA A 92 5.20 -24.13 0.01
CA ALA A 92 6.61 -23.79 -0.02
C ALA A 92 7.01 -22.95 1.20
N ALA A 93 6.19 -21.97 1.61
CA ALA A 93 6.41 -21.13 2.77
C ALA A 93 6.45 -21.92 4.08
N LEU A 94 5.56 -22.91 4.22
CA LEU A 94 5.46 -23.76 5.40
C LEU A 94 6.60 -24.77 5.49
N HIS A 95 6.95 -25.39 4.36
CA HIS A 95 7.95 -26.45 4.31
C HIS A 95 9.38 -25.94 4.08
N THR A 96 9.59 -24.62 3.99
CA THR A 96 10.90 -24.03 3.70
C THR A 96 11.44 -24.58 2.37
N ALA A 97 10.58 -24.59 1.35
CA ALA A 97 10.85 -25.19 0.04
C ALA A 97 10.71 -24.17 -1.08
N ILE A 98 11.18 -24.53 -2.27
CA ILE A 98 10.95 -23.73 -3.48
C ILE A 98 9.80 -24.34 -4.30
N PRO A 99 8.82 -23.54 -4.77
CA PRO A 99 7.91 -23.97 -5.82
C PRO A 99 8.67 -23.99 -7.14
N ILE A 100 8.62 -25.09 -7.88
CA ILE A 100 9.39 -25.26 -9.11
C ILE A 100 8.69 -26.19 -10.09
N ASP A 101 8.74 -25.84 -11.38
CA ASP A 101 8.26 -26.70 -12.44
C ASP A 101 9.11 -27.96 -12.57
N ALA A 102 8.48 -29.13 -12.72
CA ALA A 102 9.17 -30.41 -12.79
C ALA A 102 10.12 -30.54 -14.00
N GLY A 103 9.92 -29.76 -15.07
CA GLY A 103 10.78 -29.71 -16.24
C GLY A 103 12.10 -28.96 -16.01
N ILE A 104 12.23 -28.21 -14.91
CA ILE A 104 13.44 -27.45 -14.60
C ILE A 104 14.48 -28.36 -13.92
N SER A 105 15.61 -28.56 -14.60
CA SER A 105 16.74 -29.34 -14.07
C SER A 105 17.53 -28.55 -13.03
N LEU A 106 17.91 -29.24 -11.95
CA LEU A 106 18.71 -28.67 -10.86
C LEU A 106 20.11 -29.27 -10.84
N LYS A 107 21.11 -28.47 -10.43
CA LYS A 107 22.50 -28.93 -10.25
C LYS A 107 22.63 -30.02 -9.18
N ARG A 108 21.73 -30.03 -8.20
CA ARG A 108 21.66 -31.04 -7.13
C ARG A 108 20.26 -31.57 -6.94
N SER A 109 20.16 -32.79 -6.41
CA SER A 109 18.88 -33.36 -5.99
C SER A 109 18.40 -32.69 -4.70
N LEU A 110 17.12 -32.31 -4.68
CA LEU A 110 16.40 -31.83 -3.51
C LEU A 110 15.14 -32.69 -3.31
N PRO A 111 14.79 -33.03 -2.06
CA PRO A 111 13.62 -33.85 -1.78
C PRO A 111 12.35 -33.14 -2.27
N VAL A 112 11.41 -33.93 -2.79
CA VAL A 112 10.07 -33.47 -3.13
C VAL A 112 9.25 -33.53 -1.85
N LEU A 113 8.86 -32.37 -1.31
CA LEU A 113 8.07 -32.27 -0.07
C LEU A 113 6.57 -32.23 -0.36
N ALA A 114 6.18 -31.76 -1.54
CA ALA A 114 4.83 -31.87 -2.07
C ALA A 114 4.89 -31.94 -3.60
N ASP A 115 4.00 -32.72 -4.20
CA ASP A 115 3.81 -32.80 -5.64
C ASP A 115 2.37 -32.41 -5.97
N LEU A 116 2.19 -31.26 -6.63
CA LEU A 116 0.86 -30.69 -6.89
C LEU A 116 0.34 -31.00 -8.30
N ARG A 117 1.16 -31.63 -9.13
CA ARG A 117 0.85 -31.89 -10.54
C ARG A 117 -0.37 -32.81 -10.65
N GLY A 118 -1.34 -32.40 -11.47
CA GLY A 118 -2.56 -33.16 -11.72
C GLY A 118 -3.44 -33.39 -10.48
N ARG A 119 -3.21 -32.70 -9.36
CA ARG A 119 -4.01 -32.89 -8.13
C ARG A 119 -5.39 -32.26 -8.20
N TRP A 120 -5.53 -31.18 -8.97
CA TRP A 120 -6.73 -30.35 -9.01
C TRP A 120 -6.99 -29.86 -10.44
N ALA A 121 -8.23 -29.49 -10.71
CA ALA A 121 -8.66 -28.93 -12.00
C ALA A 121 -8.99 -27.43 -11.94
N SER A 122 -9.00 -26.81 -10.75
CA SER A 122 -9.35 -25.39 -10.57
C SER A 122 -8.72 -24.76 -9.32
N GLN A 123 -8.76 -23.42 -9.25
CA GLN A 123 -8.24 -22.67 -8.08
C GLN A 123 -9.09 -22.92 -6.83
N VAL A 124 -10.40 -23.08 -7.01
CA VAL A 124 -11.34 -23.40 -5.94
C VAL A 124 -10.97 -24.76 -5.34
N GLU A 125 -10.76 -25.79 -6.16
CA GLU A 125 -10.36 -27.12 -5.67
C GLU A 125 -9.02 -27.07 -4.94
N ALA A 126 -8.03 -26.38 -5.51
CA ALA A 126 -6.70 -26.26 -4.91
C ALA A 126 -6.74 -25.54 -3.56
N THR A 127 -7.46 -24.42 -3.48
CA THR A 127 -7.59 -23.64 -2.23
C THR A 127 -8.38 -24.43 -1.18
N LYS A 128 -9.49 -25.06 -1.59
CA LYS A 128 -10.35 -25.85 -0.70
C LYS A 128 -9.60 -27.04 -0.10
N ALA A 129 -8.75 -27.71 -0.89
CA ALA A 129 -7.92 -28.81 -0.40
C ALA A 129 -6.99 -28.35 0.74
N LEU A 130 -6.30 -27.21 0.59
CA LEU A 130 -5.43 -26.66 1.64
C LEU A 130 -6.22 -26.32 2.91
N VAL A 131 -7.41 -25.70 2.77
CA VAL A 131 -8.28 -25.38 3.91
C VAL A 131 -8.68 -26.66 4.66
N TRP A 132 -9.10 -27.70 3.95
CA TRP A 132 -9.49 -29.00 4.53
C TRP A 132 -8.32 -29.77 5.15
N GLU A 133 -7.13 -29.69 4.57
CA GLU A 133 -5.89 -30.26 5.13
C GLU A 133 -5.42 -29.51 6.39
N GLY A 134 -6.10 -28.44 6.81
CA GLY A 134 -5.81 -27.70 8.03
C GLY A 134 -4.64 -26.73 7.92
N VAL A 135 -4.25 -26.36 6.70
CA VAL A 135 -3.09 -25.50 6.40
C VAL A 135 -3.19 -24.13 7.08
N LEU A 136 -4.40 -23.59 7.23
CA LEU A 136 -4.64 -22.29 7.87
C LEU A 136 -4.13 -22.22 9.33
N LYS A 137 -3.96 -23.36 10.01
CA LYS A 137 -3.42 -23.40 11.40
C LYS A 137 -1.92 -23.11 11.48
N ASN A 138 -1.21 -23.20 10.35
CA ASN A 138 0.25 -23.14 10.30
C ASN A 138 0.80 -21.89 9.60
N VAL A 139 -0.08 -21.05 9.03
CA VAL A 139 0.27 -19.77 8.39
C VAL A 139 0.22 -18.63 9.41
N THR A 140 0.77 -17.47 9.04
CA THR A 140 0.54 -16.23 9.81
C THR A 140 -0.93 -15.84 9.75
N THR A 141 -1.45 -15.27 10.84
CA THR A 141 -2.86 -14.89 10.99
C THR A 141 -3.11 -13.39 10.81
N SER A 142 -2.06 -12.60 10.56
CA SER A 142 -2.20 -11.14 10.41
C SER A 142 -2.36 -10.68 8.96
N ARG A 143 -2.07 -11.56 7.99
CA ARG A 143 -2.00 -11.18 6.57
C ARG A 143 -2.16 -12.37 5.64
N ILE A 144 -2.82 -12.15 4.52
CA ILE A 144 -2.91 -13.09 3.38
C ILE A 144 -2.51 -12.39 2.08
N VAL A 145 -2.23 -13.19 1.05
CA VAL A 145 -2.03 -12.70 -0.31
C VAL A 145 -3.19 -13.16 -1.19
N VAL A 146 -3.81 -12.20 -1.90
CA VAL A 146 -4.75 -12.45 -2.99
C VAL A 146 -4.08 -11.99 -4.28
N GLN A 147 -3.64 -12.93 -5.11
CA GLN A 147 -2.78 -12.62 -6.25
C GLN A 147 -2.98 -13.59 -7.41
N THR A 148 -3.10 -13.05 -8.64
CA THR A 148 -3.30 -13.87 -9.84
C THR A 148 -2.16 -14.88 -10.03
N PRO A 149 -2.44 -16.06 -10.61
CA PRO A 149 -1.39 -17.01 -10.97
C PRO A 149 -0.32 -16.41 -11.88
N GLN A 150 -0.70 -15.50 -12.78
CA GLN A 150 0.25 -14.83 -13.67
C GLN A 150 1.28 -14.03 -12.86
N LEU A 151 0.86 -13.16 -11.95
CA LEU A 151 1.79 -12.35 -11.17
C LEU A 151 2.60 -13.19 -10.17
N LEU A 152 2.03 -14.26 -9.62
CA LEU A 152 2.77 -15.25 -8.82
C LEU A 152 3.87 -15.92 -9.65
N SER A 153 3.56 -16.33 -10.89
CA SER A 153 4.53 -16.95 -11.81
C SER A 153 5.69 -16.02 -12.17
N GLU A 154 5.44 -14.72 -12.18
CA GLU A 154 6.44 -13.66 -12.34
C GLU A 154 7.22 -13.36 -11.05
N GLY A 155 6.74 -13.83 -9.89
CA GLY A 155 7.41 -13.69 -8.59
C GLY A 155 6.95 -12.51 -7.72
N PHE A 156 5.86 -11.81 -8.07
CA PHE A 156 5.34 -10.73 -7.21
C PHE A 156 4.69 -11.30 -5.94
N LEU A 157 4.96 -10.68 -4.79
CA LEU A 157 4.54 -11.07 -3.42
C LEU A 157 4.99 -12.46 -2.93
N VAL A 158 5.54 -13.30 -3.79
CA VAL A 158 6.05 -14.64 -3.44
C VAL A 158 7.19 -14.54 -2.41
N ASP A 159 8.05 -13.54 -2.53
CA ASP A 159 9.15 -13.30 -1.60
C ASP A 159 8.63 -13.05 -0.17
N LEU A 160 7.68 -12.14 -0.01
CA LEU A 160 7.10 -11.83 1.29
C LEU A 160 6.26 -12.99 1.83
N ALA A 161 5.51 -13.68 0.97
CA ALA A 161 4.71 -14.84 1.36
C ALA A 161 5.57 -15.97 1.96
N LEU A 162 6.73 -16.25 1.35
CA LEU A 162 7.69 -17.25 1.83
C LEU A 162 8.38 -16.82 3.13
N LYS A 163 8.76 -15.54 3.22
CA LYS A 163 9.38 -14.94 4.40
C LYS A 163 8.46 -15.07 5.62
N ASP A 164 7.21 -14.61 5.48
CA ASP A 164 6.27 -14.44 6.59
C ASP A 164 5.29 -15.63 6.78
N LYS A 165 5.41 -16.69 5.96
CA LYS A 165 4.51 -17.86 5.98
C LYS A 165 3.04 -17.49 5.75
N MET A 166 2.77 -16.72 4.70
CA MET A 166 1.43 -16.25 4.37
C MET A 166 0.61 -17.31 3.64
N PHE A 167 -0.70 -17.30 3.85
CA PHE A 167 -1.63 -18.01 2.98
C PHE A 167 -1.82 -17.21 1.69
N VAL A 168 -1.72 -17.89 0.54
CA VAL A 168 -1.85 -17.31 -0.79
C VAL A 168 -3.02 -17.97 -1.51
N MET A 169 -3.88 -17.18 -2.13
CA MET A 169 -5.01 -17.68 -2.92
C MET A 169 -5.35 -16.75 -4.08
N TRP A 170 -6.12 -17.27 -5.04
CA TRP A 170 -6.84 -16.48 -6.02
C TRP A 170 -8.12 -17.22 -6.40
N LEU A 171 -9.24 -16.52 -6.36
CA LEU A 171 -10.55 -17.07 -6.69
C LEU A 171 -11.24 -16.02 -7.59
N ASP A 172 -11.53 -16.38 -8.84
CA ASP A 172 -12.04 -15.42 -9.84
C ASP A 172 -13.41 -14.83 -9.44
N ASP A 173 -14.18 -15.59 -8.66
CA ASP A 173 -15.50 -15.28 -8.14
C ASP A 173 -15.48 -14.85 -6.66
N LEU A 174 -14.34 -14.44 -6.10
CA LEU A 174 -14.21 -14.13 -4.67
C LEU A 174 -15.16 -13.04 -4.16
N CYS A 175 -15.60 -12.13 -5.03
CA CYS A 175 -16.56 -11.06 -4.72
C CYS A 175 -17.98 -11.31 -5.28
N THR A 176 -18.23 -12.46 -5.89
CA THR A 176 -19.54 -12.80 -6.44
C THR A 176 -20.34 -13.56 -5.39
N ASN A 177 -21.28 -12.88 -4.73
CA ASN A 177 -22.04 -13.44 -3.61
C ASN A 177 -22.69 -14.81 -3.92
N GLY A 178 -22.52 -15.77 -3.03
CA GLY A 178 -23.11 -17.12 -3.13
C GLY A 178 -22.36 -18.11 -4.03
N THR A 179 -21.28 -17.68 -4.69
CA THR A 179 -20.40 -18.59 -5.44
C THR A 179 -19.47 -19.40 -4.53
N GLN A 180 -18.89 -20.48 -5.05
CA GLN A 180 -17.96 -21.30 -4.25
C GLN A 180 -16.70 -20.53 -3.88
N GLY A 181 -16.14 -19.69 -4.76
CA GLY A 181 -14.99 -18.88 -4.41
C GLY A 181 -15.31 -17.82 -3.36
N ASN A 182 -16.46 -17.15 -3.44
CA ASN A 182 -16.86 -16.20 -2.39
C ASN A 182 -17.05 -16.88 -1.03
N LEU A 183 -17.71 -18.04 -0.99
CA LEU A 183 -17.89 -18.80 0.26
C LEU A 183 -16.55 -19.25 0.85
N LEU A 184 -15.62 -19.71 0.01
CA LEU A 184 -14.30 -20.13 0.45
C LEU A 184 -13.44 -18.94 0.91
N PHE A 185 -13.53 -17.80 0.22
CA PHE A 185 -12.86 -16.57 0.62
C PHE A 185 -13.30 -16.12 2.01
N ARG A 186 -14.62 -16.07 2.25
CA ARG A 186 -15.19 -15.75 3.57
C ARG A 186 -14.74 -16.73 4.65
N GLN A 187 -14.75 -18.03 4.35
CA GLN A 187 -14.28 -19.05 5.28
C GLN A 187 -12.81 -18.84 5.69
N VAL A 188 -11.93 -18.52 4.73
CA VAL A 188 -10.51 -18.25 4.99
C VAL A 188 -10.34 -16.98 5.83
N THR A 189 -11.01 -15.88 5.46
CA THR A 189 -10.86 -14.61 6.17
C THR A 189 -11.44 -14.68 7.58
N GLU A 190 -12.60 -15.30 7.78
CA GLU A 190 -13.20 -15.52 9.11
C GLU A 190 -12.27 -16.31 10.02
N PHE A 191 -11.75 -17.46 9.55
CA PHE A 191 -10.85 -18.30 10.33
C PHE A 191 -9.59 -17.53 10.80
N LEU A 192 -9.00 -16.71 9.93
CA LEU A 192 -7.80 -15.96 10.25
C LEU A 192 -8.09 -14.71 11.10
N SER A 193 -9.26 -14.09 10.91
CA SER A 193 -9.74 -12.93 11.66
C SER A 193 -10.06 -13.27 13.13
N GLU A 194 -10.60 -14.47 13.40
CA GLU A 194 -10.87 -14.97 14.76
C GLU A 194 -9.60 -15.18 15.60
N ALA A 195 -8.42 -15.22 14.99
CA ALA A 195 -7.14 -15.35 15.70
C ALA A 195 -6.71 -14.09 16.47
N GLY A 196 -7.62 -13.12 16.66
CA GLY A 196 -7.45 -11.98 17.57
C GLY A 196 -6.66 -10.80 17.00
N ARG A 197 -6.52 -10.70 15.68
CA ARG A 197 -5.79 -9.61 15.00
C ARG A 197 -6.58 -9.11 13.80
N GLU A 198 -6.31 -7.87 13.40
CA GLU A 198 -6.79 -7.37 12.11
C GLU A 198 -6.08 -8.13 10.98
N LEU A 199 -6.87 -8.53 9.97
CA LEU A 199 -6.36 -9.24 8.82
C LEU A 199 -6.11 -8.26 7.68
N SER A 200 -4.88 -8.20 7.19
CA SER A 200 -4.55 -7.46 5.96
C SER A 200 -4.57 -8.36 4.73
N ILE A 201 -5.11 -7.86 3.63
CA ILE A 201 -5.10 -8.52 2.33
C ILE A 201 -4.08 -7.80 1.44
N MET A 202 -3.02 -8.50 1.06
CA MET A 202 -2.00 -7.98 0.14
C MET A 202 -2.29 -8.44 -1.29
N GLY A 203 -1.98 -7.58 -2.26
CA GLY A 203 -2.29 -7.79 -3.68
C GLY A 203 -3.42 -6.88 -4.15
N TYR A 204 -4.05 -7.22 -5.27
CA TYR A 204 -5.17 -6.46 -5.84
C TYR A 204 -6.14 -7.40 -6.52
N PHE A 205 -7.44 -7.13 -6.37
CA PHE A 205 -8.49 -7.88 -7.03
C PHE A 205 -9.36 -6.95 -7.87
N ALA A 206 -9.12 -6.92 -9.19
CA ALA A 206 -9.81 -5.99 -10.09
C ALA A 206 -11.34 -6.17 -10.15
N GLY A 207 -11.89 -7.30 -9.66
CA GLY A 207 -13.33 -7.54 -9.62
C GLY A 207 -14.07 -6.76 -8.52
N SER A 208 -13.36 -6.13 -7.59
CA SER A 208 -13.94 -5.18 -6.62
C SER A 208 -12.87 -4.18 -6.18
N GLU A 209 -13.19 -2.89 -6.22
CA GLU A 209 -12.31 -1.85 -5.69
C GLU A 209 -12.01 -2.10 -4.21
N VAL A 210 -13.03 -2.44 -3.41
CA VAL A 210 -12.90 -2.71 -1.97
C VAL A 210 -13.12 -4.19 -1.68
N VAL A 211 -12.03 -4.92 -1.42
CA VAL A 211 -12.09 -6.37 -1.15
C VAL A 211 -12.77 -6.68 0.19
N ALA A 212 -12.69 -5.76 1.16
CA ALA A 212 -13.38 -5.89 2.44
C ALA A 212 -14.89 -6.15 2.26
N ASP A 213 -15.51 -5.55 1.23
CA ASP A 213 -16.95 -5.70 0.95
C ASP A 213 -17.34 -7.11 0.46
N CYS A 214 -16.36 -7.94 0.13
CA CYS A 214 -16.56 -9.31 -0.31
C CYS A 214 -16.57 -10.30 0.87
N THR A 215 -16.17 -9.85 2.06
CA THR A 215 -16.09 -10.63 3.30
C THR A 215 -17.35 -10.50 4.14
N THR A 216 -17.48 -11.30 5.19
CA THR A 216 -18.61 -11.18 6.14
C THR A 216 -18.42 -10.00 7.10
N SER A 217 -17.18 -9.63 7.42
CA SER A 217 -16.88 -8.66 8.49
C SER A 217 -16.65 -7.23 8.00
N HIS A 218 -16.38 -7.04 6.70
CA HIS A 218 -15.98 -5.76 6.13
C HIS A 218 -14.78 -5.12 6.85
N SER A 219 -13.95 -5.91 7.53
CA SER A 219 -12.85 -5.41 8.38
C SER A 219 -11.47 -5.63 7.80
N GLU A 220 -11.35 -6.47 6.78
CA GLU A 220 -10.08 -6.81 6.15
C GLU A 220 -9.45 -5.59 5.48
N ILE A 221 -8.26 -5.22 5.92
CA ILE A 221 -7.55 -4.03 5.43
C ILE A 221 -6.84 -4.37 4.13
N SER A 222 -7.23 -3.74 3.03
CA SER A 222 -6.58 -3.96 1.74
C SER A 222 -5.29 -3.16 1.66
N LEU A 223 -4.20 -3.83 1.29
CA LEU A 223 -2.88 -3.26 1.04
C LEU A 223 -2.53 -3.53 -0.42
N VAL A 224 -2.85 -2.57 -1.29
CA VAL A 224 -2.63 -2.73 -2.73
C VAL A 224 -1.14 -2.82 -3.00
N SER A 225 -0.71 -3.97 -3.53
CA SER A 225 0.71 -4.34 -3.61
C SER A 225 1.01 -5.43 -4.64
N ASP A 226 0.12 -5.68 -5.60
CA ASP A 226 0.24 -6.76 -6.58
C ASP A 226 1.48 -6.62 -7.48
N PHE A 227 2.02 -5.41 -7.62
CA PHE A 227 3.28 -5.11 -8.32
C PHE A 227 4.40 -4.60 -7.40
N ALA A 228 4.28 -4.75 -6.08
CA ALA A 228 5.32 -4.32 -5.13
C ALA A 228 6.48 -5.35 -5.09
N PRO A 229 7.70 -5.01 -5.56
CA PRO A 229 8.83 -5.94 -5.54
C PRO A 229 9.61 -5.86 -4.22
N ASN A 230 10.38 -6.90 -3.91
CA ASN A 230 11.42 -6.88 -2.88
C ASN A 230 10.95 -6.57 -1.44
N LEU A 231 9.67 -6.73 -1.13
CA LEU A 231 9.14 -6.45 0.22
C LEU A 231 9.83 -7.33 1.28
N ALA A 232 10.23 -8.56 0.94
CA ALA A 232 11.00 -9.40 1.84
C ALA A 232 12.39 -8.83 2.16
N PHE A 233 13.02 -8.15 1.21
CA PHE A 233 14.31 -7.49 1.42
C PHE A 233 14.13 -6.21 2.25
N PHE A 234 13.21 -5.33 1.85
CA PHE A 234 13.05 -4.05 2.53
C PHE A 234 12.58 -4.20 3.98
N SER A 235 11.73 -5.19 4.26
CA SER A 235 11.29 -5.49 5.64
C SER A 235 12.36 -6.13 6.53
N LEU A 236 13.58 -6.40 6.02
CA LEU A 236 14.75 -6.71 6.86
C LEU A 236 15.46 -5.47 7.38
N LEU A 237 15.27 -4.33 6.72
CA LEU A 237 15.90 -3.08 7.11
C LEU A 237 15.21 -2.53 8.37
N PRO A 238 15.91 -1.71 9.18
CA PRO A 238 15.35 -1.19 10.42
C PRO A 238 13.99 -0.51 10.19
N PRO A 239 12.91 -0.96 10.87
CA PRO A 239 11.59 -0.39 10.66
C PRO A 239 11.57 1.09 11.05
N VAL A 240 10.63 1.83 10.47
CA VAL A 240 10.38 3.21 10.90
C VAL A 240 9.64 3.16 12.25
N VAL A 241 10.34 3.58 13.32
CA VAL A 241 9.73 3.76 14.64
C VAL A 241 8.95 5.07 14.69
N SER A 242 9.56 6.14 14.19
CA SER A 242 8.92 7.43 14.00
C SER A 242 9.63 8.25 12.91
N LEU A 243 8.87 9.08 12.21
CA LEU A 243 9.34 10.14 11.34
C LEU A 243 8.58 11.43 11.67
N LYS A 244 9.24 12.56 11.48
CA LYS A 244 8.62 13.89 11.60
C LYS A 244 8.50 14.51 10.22
N GLN A 245 7.36 15.15 9.96
CA GLN A 245 7.18 15.87 8.73
C GLN A 245 8.07 17.13 8.72
N ALA A 246 8.24 17.70 7.54
CA ALA A 246 8.82 19.03 7.40
C ALA A 246 8.06 20.04 8.30
N PRO A 247 8.71 21.09 8.83
CA PRO A 247 8.03 22.15 9.56
C PRO A 247 6.90 22.77 8.72
N LEU A 248 5.85 23.27 9.39
CA LEU A 248 4.79 24.01 8.72
C LEU A 248 5.35 25.26 8.03
N LEU A 249 4.81 25.56 6.85
CA LEU A 249 4.97 26.87 6.24
C LEU A 249 4.16 27.91 7.03
N PRO A 250 4.43 29.22 6.84
CA PRO A 250 3.63 30.27 7.45
C PRO A 250 2.13 30.09 7.16
N VAL A 251 1.34 29.89 8.21
CA VAL A 251 -0.11 29.67 8.09
C VAL A 251 -0.79 31.02 7.86
N PRO A 252 -1.50 31.22 6.72
CA PRO A 252 -2.24 32.45 6.49
C PRO A 252 -3.42 32.58 7.45
N MET A 253 -3.81 33.81 7.78
CA MET A 253 -5.07 34.07 8.46
C MET A 253 -6.22 33.90 7.47
N TYR A 254 -7.29 33.23 7.89
CA TYR A 254 -8.46 33.05 7.04
C TYR A 254 -9.07 34.41 6.64
N ASP A 255 -9.33 34.56 5.34
CA ASP A 255 -9.94 35.75 4.73
C ASP A 255 -11.09 35.28 3.84
N SER A 256 -12.32 35.66 4.19
CA SER A 256 -13.53 35.26 3.46
C SER A 256 -13.63 35.83 2.04
N SER A 257 -12.75 36.76 1.66
CA SER A 257 -12.64 37.25 0.27
C SER A 257 -11.77 36.36 -0.63
N LYS A 258 -11.06 35.38 -0.05
CA LYS A 258 -10.15 34.46 -0.74
C LYS A 258 -10.74 33.06 -0.89
N ILE A 259 -10.13 32.26 -1.76
CA ILE A 259 -10.43 30.84 -1.97
C ILE A 259 -9.16 30.08 -1.60
N TYR A 260 -9.23 29.15 -0.66
CA TYR A 260 -8.08 28.36 -0.21
C TYR A 260 -8.17 26.94 -0.76
N VAL A 261 -7.11 26.50 -1.42
CA VAL A 261 -7.07 25.19 -2.10
C VAL A 261 -5.82 24.43 -1.68
N ALA A 262 -6.02 23.22 -1.14
CA ALA A 262 -4.95 22.24 -1.00
C ALA A 262 -4.89 21.33 -2.24
N LEU A 263 -3.71 21.15 -2.81
CA LEU A 263 -3.48 20.17 -3.87
C LEU A 263 -3.07 18.84 -3.24
N LEU A 264 -3.85 17.79 -3.46
CA LEU A 264 -3.54 16.44 -2.97
C LEU A 264 -3.22 15.48 -4.11
N SER A 265 -2.08 14.78 -4.05
CA SER A 265 -1.78 13.63 -4.92
C SER A 265 -2.44 12.37 -4.36
N SER A 266 -3.17 11.66 -5.20
CA SER A 266 -3.97 10.47 -4.86
C SER A 266 -3.20 9.15 -4.85
N ASP A 267 -3.93 8.08 -4.51
CA ASP A 267 -3.56 6.66 -4.62
C ASP A 267 -2.37 6.21 -3.75
N GLY A 268 -2.02 6.98 -2.72
CA GLY A 268 -0.95 6.61 -1.81
C GLY A 268 -1.28 5.47 -0.85
N ASP A 269 -2.51 4.96 -0.79
CA ASP A 269 -2.77 3.68 -0.13
C ASP A 269 -2.14 2.50 -0.90
N ASN A 270 -1.90 2.69 -2.20
CA ASN A 270 -1.29 1.72 -3.09
C ASN A 270 0.24 1.75 -2.98
N MET A 271 0.76 0.81 -2.17
CA MET A 271 2.20 0.70 -1.93
C MET A 271 3.01 0.57 -3.23
N GLN A 272 2.48 -0.09 -4.28
CA GLN A 272 3.27 -0.24 -5.50
C GLN A 272 3.42 1.07 -6.27
N LEU A 273 2.51 2.03 -6.10
CA LEU A 273 2.66 3.36 -6.67
C LEU A 273 3.72 4.14 -5.90
N ASP A 274 3.72 4.06 -4.57
CA ASP A 274 4.77 4.64 -3.73
C ASP A 274 6.16 4.17 -4.17
N TYR A 275 6.28 2.86 -4.43
CA TYR A 275 7.51 2.26 -4.93
C TYR A 275 7.87 2.68 -6.35
N ASN A 276 6.92 2.65 -7.29
CA ASN A 276 7.27 2.73 -8.71
C ASN A 276 6.97 4.12 -9.27
N SER A 277 5.70 4.51 -9.29
CA SER A 277 5.23 5.66 -10.05
C SER A 277 5.47 6.99 -9.33
N LEU A 278 5.37 7.05 -8.00
CA LEU A 278 5.42 8.32 -7.26
C LEU A 278 6.84 8.87 -7.08
N ARG A 279 7.87 8.03 -7.04
CA ARG A 279 9.27 8.52 -6.93
C ARG A 279 9.65 9.44 -8.10
N PRO A 280 9.49 9.05 -9.37
CA PRO A 280 9.76 9.95 -10.50
C PRO A 280 8.96 11.26 -10.44
N ARG A 281 7.71 11.21 -9.98
CA ARG A 281 6.87 12.41 -9.81
C ARG A 281 7.39 13.35 -8.73
N MET A 282 7.83 12.79 -7.60
CA MET A 282 8.45 13.56 -6.54
C MET A 282 9.81 14.15 -6.99
N GLU A 283 10.56 13.44 -7.83
CA GLU A 283 11.80 13.94 -8.42
C GLU A 283 11.55 15.09 -9.42
N GLU A 284 10.52 14.97 -10.27
CA GLU A 284 10.05 16.05 -11.16
C GLU A 284 9.61 17.30 -10.36
N ARG A 285 8.91 17.08 -9.24
CA ARG A 285 8.40 18.13 -8.34
C ARG A 285 9.50 18.99 -7.72
N LEU A 286 10.73 18.48 -7.53
CA LEU A 286 11.74 19.12 -6.65
C LEU A 286 12.06 20.59 -6.96
N ALA A 287 11.80 21.06 -8.18
CA ALA A 287 12.09 22.43 -8.62
C ALA A 287 10.83 23.31 -8.81
N LEU A 288 9.63 22.80 -8.54
CA LEU A 288 8.38 23.42 -8.98
C LEU A 288 7.57 23.98 -7.80
N CYS A 289 6.57 24.83 -8.08
CA CYS A 289 5.55 25.35 -7.14
C CYS A 289 4.16 25.09 -7.75
N PRO A 290 3.08 24.86 -6.97
CA PRO A 290 2.78 25.22 -5.57
C PRO A 290 2.87 24.04 -4.55
N PRO A 291 2.61 24.23 -3.23
CA PRO A 291 2.60 23.15 -2.23
C PRO A 291 1.74 21.95 -2.57
N VAL A 292 2.20 20.74 -2.22
CA VAL A 292 1.50 19.47 -2.49
C VAL A 292 1.39 18.62 -1.22
N GLY A 293 0.18 18.16 -0.91
CA GLY A 293 -0.02 17.05 0.00
C GLY A 293 0.04 15.72 -0.76
N TRP A 294 0.86 14.79 -0.33
CA TRP A 294 1.00 13.48 -0.96
C TRP A 294 0.35 12.43 -0.09
N THR A 295 -0.66 11.74 -0.62
CA THR A 295 -1.04 10.47 0.02
C THR A 295 0.13 9.50 -0.10
N ILE A 296 0.40 8.73 0.96
CA ILE A 296 1.44 7.70 0.99
C ILE A 296 1.04 6.59 1.97
N SER A 297 1.50 5.37 1.72
CA SER A 297 1.08 4.23 2.54
C SER A 297 1.88 4.23 3.83
N ASN A 298 1.20 4.42 4.95
CA ASN A 298 1.79 4.30 6.29
C ASN A 298 2.35 2.88 6.54
N ARG A 299 1.92 1.88 5.76
CA ARG A 299 2.39 0.50 5.86
C ARG A 299 3.82 0.33 5.37
N LEU A 300 4.35 1.28 4.60
CA LEU A 300 5.76 1.33 4.24
C LEU A 300 6.69 1.41 5.47
N MET A 301 6.20 1.86 6.63
CA MET A 301 6.98 1.81 7.88
C MET A 301 7.51 0.42 8.22
N GLU A 302 6.72 -0.61 7.90
CA GLU A 302 7.01 -2.01 8.18
C GLU A 302 7.59 -2.71 6.95
N PHE A 303 6.98 -2.51 5.78
CA PHE A 303 7.31 -3.28 4.59
C PHE A 303 8.45 -2.68 3.77
N ALA A 304 8.67 -1.38 3.90
CA ALA A 304 9.46 -0.56 2.97
C ALA A 304 10.14 0.66 3.62
N PRO A 305 10.78 0.53 4.81
CA PRO A 305 11.15 1.69 5.62
C PRO A 305 12.06 2.68 4.88
N THR A 306 12.97 2.20 4.03
CA THR A 306 13.82 3.04 3.19
C THR A 306 13.03 3.89 2.19
N VAL A 307 11.98 3.33 1.57
CA VAL A 307 11.12 4.06 0.62
C VAL A 307 10.45 5.22 1.34
N LEU A 308 9.86 4.94 2.51
CA LEU A 308 9.20 5.98 3.31
C LEU A 308 10.16 7.08 3.77
N ARG A 309 11.36 6.71 4.26
CA ARG A 309 12.39 7.68 4.66
C ARG A 309 12.82 8.56 3.48
N TRP A 310 12.91 7.99 2.28
CA TRP A 310 13.28 8.75 1.09
C TRP A 310 12.26 9.83 0.76
N PHE A 311 10.96 9.53 0.83
CA PHE A 311 9.90 10.52 0.61
C PHE A 311 9.95 11.66 1.64
N PHE A 312 10.12 11.33 2.92
CA PHE A 312 10.27 12.35 3.97
C PHE A 312 11.52 13.22 3.77
N ALA A 313 12.63 12.62 3.35
CA ALA A 313 13.83 13.39 2.99
C ALA A 313 13.62 14.22 1.71
N ALA A 314 12.83 13.74 0.76
CA ALA A 314 12.51 14.46 -0.46
C ALA A 314 11.66 15.71 -0.19
N ALA A 315 10.66 15.63 0.68
CA ALA A 315 9.85 16.79 1.07
C ALA A 315 10.67 17.92 1.71
N ASN A 316 11.73 17.61 2.45
CA ASN A 316 12.64 18.63 2.98
C ASN A 316 13.40 19.40 1.89
N ARG A 317 13.58 18.80 0.70
CA ARG A 317 14.28 19.44 -0.42
C ARG A 317 13.40 20.42 -1.20
N THR A 318 12.08 20.43 -0.97
CA THR A 318 11.15 21.33 -1.66
C THR A 318 10.86 22.61 -0.88
N GLY A 319 11.78 22.99 0.02
CA GLY A 319 11.59 24.14 0.91
C GLY A 319 10.43 23.97 1.88
N HIS A 320 10.13 22.72 2.26
CA HIS A 320 9.00 22.33 3.13
C HIS A 320 7.61 22.53 2.50
N ALA A 321 7.53 22.75 1.18
CA ALA A 321 6.27 22.91 0.47
C ALA A 321 5.48 21.61 0.31
N ASP A 322 6.16 20.46 0.37
CA ASP A 322 5.49 19.15 0.29
C ASP A 322 5.36 18.50 1.66
N SER A 323 4.24 17.81 1.86
CA SER A 323 3.90 17.13 3.11
C SER A 323 3.09 15.87 2.80
N PHE A 324 2.95 14.98 3.77
CA PHE A 324 2.31 13.68 3.60
C PHE A 324 1.05 13.53 4.46
N LEU A 325 0.08 12.81 3.93
CA LEU A 325 -1.10 12.33 4.67
C LEU A 325 -1.35 10.87 4.33
N MET A 326 -2.10 10.16 5.17
CA MET A 326 -2.43 8.76 4.87
C MET A 326 -3.43 8.67 3.72
N GLY A 327 -3.25 7.66 2.86
CA GLY A 327 -4.18 7.36 1.78
C GLY A 327 -5.55 6.84 2.28
N PRO A 328 -6.48 6.62 1.34
CA PRO A 328 -7.76 5.94 1.57
C PRO A 328 -7.62 4.60 2.33
N SER A 329 -8.25 4.38 3.48
CA SER A 329 -8.83 5.37 4.38
C SER A 329 -8.23 5.25 5.76
N GLY A 330 -7.07 5.90 5.95
CA GLY A 330 -6.31 5.87 7.18
C GLY A 330 -5.26 4.77 7.14
N TYR A 331 -5.39 3.75 7.99
CA TYR A 331 -4.36 2.70 8.10
C TYR A 331 -4.23 1.79 6.87
N GLY A 332 -5.22 1.75 5.99
CA GLY A 332 -5.22 1.03 4.73
C GLY A 332 -6.59 1.06 4.06
N PHE A 333 -6.74 0.40 2.91
CA PHE A 333 -7.89 0.61 2.05
C PHE A 333 -9.08 -0.29 2.41
N LEU A 334 -10.18 0.36 2.80
CA LEU A 334 -11.52 -0.19 3.01
C LEU A 334 -12.52 0.97 3.15
N HIS A 335 -13.81 0.67 3.30
CA HIS A 335 -14.86 1.64 3.64
C HIS A 335 -15.06 1.74 5.17
N PRO A 336 -14.53 2.77 5.87
CA PRO A 336 -14.51 2.82 7.33
C PRO A 336 -15.90 2.73 7.97
N SER A 337 -16.92 3.34 7.35
CA SER A 337 -18.28 3.32 7.87
C SER A 337 -18.94 1.94 7.85
N SER A 338 -18.53 1.08 6.93
CA SER A 338 -19.01 -0.31 6.80
C SER A 338 -18.22 -1.31 7.66
N ASN A 339 -17.05 -0.92 8.18
CA ASN A 339 -16.19 -1.81 8.95
C ASN A 339 -16.84 -2.20 10.28
N THR A 340 -16.96 -3.50 10.57
CA THR A 340 -17.51 -3.99 11.86
C THR A 340 -16.54 -3.84 13.04
N LYS A 341 -15.25 -3.59 12.78
CA LYS A 341 -14.15 -3.43 13.74
C LYS A 341 -13.58 -2.00 13.77
N GLN A 342 -14.41 -0.97 13.63
CA GLN A 342 -13.97 0.44 13.56
C GLN A 342 -13.00 0.87 14.67
N ALA A 343 -13.18 0.38 15.90
CA ALA A 343 -12.29 0.73 17.01
C ALA A 343 -10.84 0.27 16.79
N ILE A 344 -10.65 -0.90 16.16
CA ILE A 344 -9.32 -1.42 15.81
C ILE A 344 -8.71 -0.56 14.70
N LEU A 345 -9.46 -0.32 13.61
CA LEU A 345 -9.02 0.54 12.51
C LEU A 345 -8.63 1.94 13.00
N ARG A 346 -9.44 2.54 13.88
CA ARG A 346 -9.17 3.83 14.51
C ARG A 346 -7.84 3.80 15.24
N ASN A 347 -7.63 2.83 16.13
CA ASN A 347 -6.40 2.76 16.93
C ASN A 347 -5.16 2.60 16.04
N LEU A 348 -5.24 1.75 15.02
CA LEU A 348 -4.15 1.55 14.05
C LEU A 348 -3.85 2.84 13.28
N THR A 349 -4.89 3.56 12.85
CA THR A 349 -4.77 4.83 12.13
C THR A 349 -4.15 5.93 13.01
N VAL A 350 -4.58 6.03 14.28
CA VAL A 350 -4.02 6.98 15.25
C VAL A 350 -2.55 6.66 15.55
N GLU A 351 -2.22 5.39 15.79
CA GLU A 351 -0.83 4.98 16.03
C GLU A 351 0.07 5.30 14.84
N ALA A 352 -0.41 5.08 13.61
CA ALA A 352 0.32 5.44 12.40
C ALA A 352 0.49 6.96 12.26
N ALA A 353 -0.56 7.74 12.53
CA ALA A 353 -0.53 9.20 12.53
C ALA A 353 0.51 9.75 13.51
N GLU A 354 0.56 9.23 14.73
CA GLU A 354 1.52 9.65 15.77
C GLU A 354 2.97 9.33 15.38
N LYS A 355 3.20 8.11 14.87
CA LYS A 355 4.55 7.68 14.45
C LYS A 355 5.05 8.50 13.26
N LEU A 356 4.19 8.84 12.31
CA LEU A 356 4.57 9.50 11.06
C LEU A 356 4.32 11.00 11.04
N ASP A 357 3.80 11.56 12.12
CA ASP A 357 3.46 12.99 12.21
C ASP A 357 2.43 13.39 11.12
N MET A 358 1.52 12.47 10.78
CA MET A 358 0.47 12.65 9.77
C MET A 358 -0.86 12.95 10.45
N CYS A 359 -1.19 14.23 10.60
CA CYS A 359 -2.41 14.66 11.28
C CYS A 359 -3.69 14.56 10.44
N ALA A 360 -3.64 13.91 9.29
CA ALA A 360 -4.78 13.79 8.37
C ALA A 360 -4.72 12.52 7.53
N TYR A 361 -5.87 12.16 6.96
CA TYR A 361 -6.00 11.12 5.95
C TYR A 361 -7.09 11.46 4.94
N VAL A 362 -7.07 10.77 3.80
CA VAL A 362 -8.15 10.83 2.81
C VAL A 362 -9.26 9.85 3.21
N HIS A 363 -10.47 10.36 3.44
CA HIS A 363 -11.62 9.57 3.86
C HIS A 363 -12.47 9.15 2.65
N TRP A 364 -12.05 8.05 2.02
CA TRP A 364 -12.83 7.32 1.03
C TRP A 364 -13.76 6.33 1.73
N ASP A 365 -15.03 6.36 1.37
CA ASP A 365 -16.09 5.60 2.02
C ASP A 365 -17.25 5.40 1.04
N SER A 366 -18.27 4.67 1.46
CA SER A 366 -19.48 4.45 0.69
C SER A 366 -20.25 5.76 0.49
N TYR A 367 -20.64 6.04 -0.77
CA TYR A 367 -21.47 7.19 -1.10
C TYR A 367 -22.83 7.13 -0.37
N ASN A 368 -23.39 8.30 -0.06
CA ASN A 368 -24.71 8.46 0.56
C ASN A 368 -24.87 7.89 1.99
N GLN A 369 -23.79 7.81 2.76
CA GLN A 369 -23.78 7.32 4.15
C GLN A 369 -23.33 8.38 5.16
N GLU A 370 -23.72 9.65 4.96
CA GLU A 370 -23.25 10.81 5.77
C GLU A 370 -23.27 10.57 7.29
N PRO A 371 -24.37 10.08 7.91
CA PRO A 371 -24.39 9.92 9.36
C PRO A 371 -23.42 8.85 9.85
N ALA A 372 -23.15 7.83 9.03
CA ALA A 372 -22.19 6.78 9.37
C ALA A 372 -20.74 7.26 9.19
N MET A 373 -20.47 8.02 8.12
CA MET A 373 -19.18 8.68 7.92
C MET A 373 -18.88 9.68 9.04
N GLU A 374 -19.84 10.54 9.41
CA GLU A 374 -19.65 11.52 10.49
C GLU A 374 -19.37 10.83 11.82
N ARG A 375 -20.10 9.75 12.18
CA ARG A 375 -19.81 8.96 13.38
C ARG A 375 -18.41 8.34 13.35
N THR A 376 -17.99 7.83 12.20
CA THR A 376 -16.66 7.24 12.02
C THR A 376 -15.56 8.29 12.18
N VAL A 377 -15.74 9.47 11.59
CA VAL A 377 -14.81 10.60 11.75
C VAL A 377 -14.81 11.11 13.18
N ALA A 378 -15.97 11.27 13.82
CA ALA A 378 -16.10 11.72 15.20
C ALA A 378 -15.35 10.83 16.20
N ALA A 379 -15.19 9.54 15.89
CA ALA A 379 -14.41 8.63 16.73
C ALA A 379 -12.93 9.07 16.87
N TYR A 380 -12.39 9.82 15.91
CA TYR A 380 -11.01 10.32 15.95
C TYR A 380 -10.83 11.59 16.81
N ALA A 381 -11.89 12.13 17.42
CA ALA A 381 -11.77 13.31 18.27
C ALA A 381 -10.74 13.08 19.40
N HIS A 382 -9.96 14.13 19.68
CA HIS A 382 -8.90 14.18 20.68
C HIS A 382 -7.75 13.19 20.43
N THR A 383 -7.46 12.87 19.17
CA THR A 383 -6.32 12.03 18.75
C THR A 383 -5.32 12.82 17.91
N ALA A 384 -4.29 12.18 17.33
CA ALA A 384 -3.39 12.86 16.39
C ALA A 384 -4.07 13.30 15.08
N ILE A 385 -5.25 12.78 14.75
CA ILE A 385 -5.99 13.19 13.55
C ILE A 385 -6.71 14.52 13.80
N ARG A 386 -6.37 15.53 13.00
CA ARG A 386 -6.89 16.89 13.07
C ARG A 386 -7.67 17.31 11.82
N GLY A 387 -7.43 16.65 10.69
CA GLY A 387 -8.04 16.99 9.40
C GLY A 387 -8.48 15.76 8.60
N ILE A 388 -9.59 15.92 7.86
CA ILE A 388 -10.12 14.90 6.95
C ILE A 388 -10.32 15.50 5.57
N PHE A 389 -9.80 14.83 4.54
CA PHE A 389 -10.05 15.17 3.15
C PHE A 389 -10.97 14.11 2.55
N SER A 390 -12.23 14.44 2.30
CA SER A 390 -13.20 13.48 1.77
C SER A 390 -13.55 13.80 0.32
N PRO A 391 -13.26 12.88 -0.62
CA PRO A 391 -13.69 13.00 -2.01
C PRO A 391 -15.09 12.41 -2.26
N VAL A 392 -15.78 11.99 -1.20
CA VAL A 392 -17.08 11.30 -1.27
C VAL A 392 -18.20 12.30 -1.05
N GLN A 393 -19.36 12.02 -1.64
CA GLN A 393 -20.59 12.79 -1.45
C GLN A 393 -21.66 11.97 -0.71
N PRO A 394 -22.50 12.61 0.13
CA PRO A 394 -22.50 14.04 0.46
C PRO A 394 -21.31 14.45 1.33
N ALA A 395 -20.97 15.74 1.29
CA ALA A 395 -19.88 16.32 2.06
C ALA A 395 -20.12 16.21 3.58
N LEU A 396 -19.05 15.93 4.33
CA LEU A 396 -19.07 15.99 5.78
C LEU A 396 -19.25 17.44 6.27
N PRO A 397 -19.80 17.65 7.49
CA PRO A 397 -19.81 18.97 8.13
C PRO A 397 -18.40 19.56 8.23
N PRO A 398 -18.20 20.89 8.06
CA PRO A 398 -16.88 21.52 8.08
C PRO A 398 -16.07 21.26 9.37
N VAL A 399 -16.77 21.02 10.48
CA VAL A 399 -16.19 20.59 11.74
C VAL A 399 -17.00 19.43 12.30
N VAL A 400 -16.32 18.31 12.57
CA VAL A 400 -16.90 17.12 13.21
C VAL A 400 -16.39 17.01 14.64
N ALA A 401 -17.29 16.65 15.57
CA ALA A 401 -17.00 16.48 17.00
C ALA A 401 -16.32 17.68 17.69
N LYS A 402 -16.45 18.89 17.13
CA LYS A 402 -15.77 20.12 17.60
C LYS A 402 -14.25 19.98 17.74
N ASP A 403 -13.65 19.10 16.96
CA ASP A 403 -12.21 18.89 16.97
C ASP A 403 -11.65 18.70 15.56
N ILE A 404 -12.35 18.03 14.66
CA ILE A 404 -11.78 17.65 13.36
C ILE A 404 -12.33 18.58 12.28
N VAL A 405 -11.45 19.24 11.53
CA VAL A 405 -11.84 20.01 10.34
C VAL A 405 -11.94 19.07 9.13
N THR A 406 -12.96 19.26 8.30
CA THR A 406 -13.16 18.45 7.10
C THR A 406 -13.12 19.30 5.84
N PHE A 407 -12.66 18.70 4.74
CA PHE A 407 -12.53 19.35 3.45
C PHE A 407 -13.13 18.47 2.36
N THR A 408 -13.82 19.12 1.43
CA THR A 408 -14.50 18.46 0.30
C THR A 408 -13.69 18.61 -0.98
N GLU A 409 -13.68 17.55 -1.80
CA GLU A 409 -13.10 17.58 -3.14
C GLU A 409 -13.86 18.58 -4.00
N THR A 410 -13.14 19.56 -4.56
CA THR A 410 -13.74 20.50 -5.52
C THR A 410 -13.82 19.92 -6.92
N LYS A 411 -12.79 19.17 -7.29
CA LYS A 411 -12.65 18.51 -8.59
C LYS A 411 -11.60 17.41 -8.49
N ARG A 412 -11.84 16.33 -9.23
CA ARG A 412 -10.81 15.35 -9.54
C ARG A 412 -10.11 15.72 -10.83
N TRP A 413 -8.78 15.73 -10.80
CA TRP A 413 -7.94 16.10 -11.94
C TRP A 413 -7.26 14.86 -12.52
N PHE A 414 -7.64 14.51 -13.75
CA PHE A 414 -7.07 13.43 -14.53
C PHE A 414 -6.10 13.95 -15.60
N SER A 415 -5.26 13.07 -16.14
CA SER A 415 -4.24 13.43 -17.15
C SER A 415 -4.81 13.99 -18.46
N GLN A 416 -6.08 13.72 -18.77
CA GLN A 416 -6.77 14.28 -19.94
C GLN A 416 -7.31 15.70 -19.71
N ASP A 417 -7.38 16.20 -18.48
CA ASP A 417 -7.88 17.55 -18.21
C ASP A 417 -6.77 18.58 -18.48
N HIS A 418 -7.13 19.67 -19.16
CA HIS A 418 -6.20 20.76 -19.41
C HIS A 418 -5.98 21.61 -18.15
N PRO A 419 -4.74 22.04 -17.85
CA PRO A 419 -4.44 22.84 -16.65
C PRO A 419 -5.21 24.16 -16.60
N GLU A 420 -5.49 24.78 -17.75
CA GLU A 420 -6.30 26.01 -17.81
C GLU A 420 -7.77 25.79 -17.42
N ASP A 421 -8.35 24.63 -17.73
CA ASP A 421 -9.72 24.29 -17.32
C ASP A 421 -9.81 24.05 -15.82
N ILE A 422 -8.75 23.48 -15.23
CA ILE A 422 -8.63 23.33 -13.78
C ILE A 422 -8.49 24.70 -13.11
N ALA A 423 -7.63 25.59 -13.63
CA ALA A 423 -7.48 26.94 -13.11
C ALA A 423 -8.78 27.74 -13.22
N LYS A 424 -9.49 27.63 -14.35
CA LYS A 424 -10.80 28.24 -14.57
C LYS A 424 -11.84 27.74 -13.57
N HIS A 425 -11.87 26.44 -13.29
CA HIS A 425 -12.73 25.86 -12.25
C HIS A 425 -12.43 26.48 -10.88
N LEU A 426 -11.17 26.49 -10.46
CA LEU A 426 -10.77 27.07 -9.17
C LEU A 426 -11.09 28.56 -9.06
N ASN A 427 -10.88 29.32 -10.14
CA ASN A 427 -11.21 30.75 -10.22
C ASN A 427 -12.73 31.03 -10.16
N SER A 428 -13.57 30.04 -10.45
CA SER A 428 -15.03 30.16 -10.43
C SER A 428 -15.66 29.85 -9.07
N LEU A 429 -14.89 29.31 -8.13
CA LEU A 429 -15.38 28.98 -6.79
C LEU A 429 -15.80 30.24 -6.01
N LEU A 430 -16.68 30.05 -5.04
CA LEU A 430 -17.16 31.14 -4.20
C LEU A 430 -16.06 31.60 -3.23
N PRO A 431 -15.86 32.91 -3.02
CA PRO A 431 -15.04 33.42 -1.94
C PRO A 431 -15.44 32.83 -0.58
N GLY A 432 -14.46 32.54 0.27
CA GLY A 432 -14.60 31.83 1.54
C GLY A 432 -14.53 30.30 1.42
N SER A 433 -14.41 29.76 0.21
CA SER A 433 -14.27 28.31 0.01
C SER A 433 -12.92 27.81 0.53
N THR A 434 -12.94 26.72 1.29
CA THR A 434 -11.76 25.94 1.71
C THR A 434 -11.92 24.50 1.24
N VAL A 435 -11.21 24.14 0.17
CA VAL A 435 -11.42 22.89 -0.56
C VAL A 435 -10.09 22.22 -0.88
N PHE A 436 -10.15 20.99 -1.40
CA PHE A 436 -8.98 20.38 -2.02
C PHE A 436 -9.23 19.96 -3.46
N LEU A 437 -8.17 20.06 -4.27
CA LEU A 437 -8.10 19.55 -5.63
C LEU A 437 -7.42 18.18 -5.58
N TYR A 438 -8.11 17.13 -6.03
CA TYR A 438 -7.55 15.78 -5.97
C TYR A 438 -6.91 15.42 -7.31
N LYS A 439 -5.59 15.42 -7.34
CA LYS A 439 -4.77 15.15 -8.52
C LYS A 439 -4.46 13.66 -8.61
N ILE A 440 -4.89 13.04 -9.71
CA ILE A 440 -4.52 11.66 -10.01
C ILE A 440 -3.01 11.56 -10.21
N HIS A 441 -2.40 10.47 -9.74
CA HIS A 441 -0.95 10.25 -9.76
C HIS A 441 -0.32 10.48 -11.14
N ASP A 442 -1.09 10.28 -12.22
CA ASP A 442 -0.63 10.43 -13.59
C ASP A 442 -0.57 11.86 -14.16
N VAL A 443 -1.16 12.86 -13.51
CA VAL A 443 -1.01 14.27 -13.91
C VAL A 443 0.45 14.73 -13.70
N SER A 444 1.03 15.46 -14.66
CA SER A 444 2.43 15.93 -14.55
C SER A 444 2.57 17.12 -13.60
N PHE A 445 3.78 17.40 -13.10
CA PHE A 445 4.01 18.64 -12.33
C PHE A 445 4.18 19.87 -13.21
N ALA A 446 4.55 19.69 -14.48
CA ALA A 446 4.46 20.76 -15.47
C ALA A 446 3.02 21.29 -15.62
N ASP A 447 2.01 20.39 -15.66
CA ASP A 447 0.60 20.80 -15.70
C ASP A 447 0.19 21.53 -14.42
N VAL A 448 0.68 21.07 -13.26
CA VAL A 448 0.46 21.73 -11.97
C VAL A 448 1.01 23.17 -11.96
N GLU A 449 2.20 23.38 -12.50
CA GLU A 449 2.80 24.71 -12.63
C GLU A 449 1.99 25.60 -13.60
N ALA A 450 1.59 25.06 -14.76
CA ALA A 450 0.76 25.77 -15.72
C ALA A 450 -0.59 26.18 -15.13
N MET A 451 -1.24 25.29 -14.38
CA MET A 451 -2.48 25.58 -13.65
C MET A 451 -2.26 26.70 -12.63
N ALA A 452 -1.21 26.60 -11.82
CA ALA A 452 -0.90 27.60 -10.80
C ALA A 452 -0.64 29.00 -11.40
N ALA A 453 0.01 29.07 -12.56
CA ALA A 453 0.27 30.30 -13.29
C ALA A 453 -1.02 30.98 -13.82
N ALA A 454 -2.08 30.21 -14.07
CA ALA A 454 -3.37 30.69 -14.55
C ALA A 454 -4.36 31.06 -13.43
N LEU A 455 -3.97 30.92 -12.15
CA LEU A 455 -4.82 31.29 -11.02
C LEU A 455 -4.92 32.80 -10.84
N SER A 456 -6.13 33.27 -10.54
CA SER A 456 -6.35 34.65 -10.14
C SER A 456 -5.85 34.90 -8.72
N SER A 457 -5.61 36.18 -8.37
CA SER A 457 -5.17 36.59 -7.03
C SER A 457 -6.17 36.29 -5.89
N LYS A 458 -7.37 35.79 -6.22
CA LYS A 458 -8.38 35.34 -5.25
C LYS A 458 -8.10 33.92 -4.75
N VAL A 459 -7.43 33.09 -5.55
CA VAL A 459 -7.13 31.70 -5.20
C VAL A 459 -5.75 31.64 -4.55
N VAL A 460 -5.69 31.02 -3.37
CA VAL A 460 -4.48 30.82 -2.60
C VAL A 460 -4.23 29.33 -2.46
N MET A 461 -3.17 28.85 -3.12
CA MET A 461 -2.70 27.48 -2.95
C MET A 461 -1.98 27.37 -1.61
N VAL A 462 -2.41 26.45 -0.76
CA VAL A 462 -1.82 26.19 0.55
C VAL A 462 -1.53 24.71 0.72
N GLY A 463 -0.55 24.36 1.55
CA GLY A 463 -0.35 22.98 1.94
C GLY A 463 -1.52 22.47 2.77
N HIS A 464 -1.75 21.16 2.74
CA HIS A 464 -2.90 20.54 3.41
C HIS A 464 -2.85 20.73 4.94
N ARG A 465 -1.65 20.77 5.52
CA ARG A 465 -1.45 20.99 6.97
C ARG A 465 -1.67 22.45 7.36
N GLU A 466 -1.25 23.39 6.52
CA GLU A 466 -1.53 24.81 6.68
C GLU A 466 -3.03 25.09 6.56
N LEU A 467 -3.72 24.43 5.62
CA LEU A 467 -5.17 24.53 5.49
C LEU A 467 -5.89 24.03 6.76
N ILE A 468 -5.44 22.90 7.33
CA ILE A 468 -5.94 22.39 8.61
C ILE A 468 -5.71 23.42 9.72
N ALA A 469 -4.48 23.88 9.91
CA ALA A 469 -4.12 24.82 10.97
C ALA A 469 -4.93 26.12 10.88
N MET A 470 -5.05 26.69 9.68
CA MET A 470 -5.84 27.90 9.42
C MET A 470 -7.30 27.72 9.80
N MET A 471 -7.92 26.60 9.42
CA MET A 471 -9.34 26.38 9.71
C MET A 471 -9.60 26.01 11.16
N ARG A 472 -8.68 25.31 11.83
CA ARG A 472 -8.76 25.09 13.28
C ARG A 472 -8.75 26.42 14.04
N ALA A 473 -7.84 27.32 13.68
CA ALA A 473 -7.77 28.66 14.26
C ALA A 473 -9.05 29.47 13.97
N HIS A 474 -9.56 29.42 12.74
CA HIS A 474 -10.80 30.10 12.36
C HIS A 474 -12.01 29.65 13.19
N TYR A 475 -12.13 28.34 13.45
CA TYR A 475 -13.22 27.77 14.24
C TYR A 475 -12.97 27.79 15.76
N GLY A 476 -11.83 28.32 16.23
CA GLY A 476 -11.48 28.39 17.65
C GLY A 476 -11.24 27.02 18.30
N LEU A 477 -10.71 26.07 17.53
CA LEU A 477 -10.37 24.71 18.02
C LEU A 477 -9.01 24.73 18.72
N SER A 478 -8.86 23.97 19.81
CA SER A 478 -7.58 23.82 20.53
C SER A 478 -6.57 23.02 19.71
N ASP A 479 -5.28 23.31 19.80
CA ASP A 479 -4.21 22.53 19.12
C ASP A 479 -4.09 21.07 19.62
#